data_AF-A0A924ZN19-F1
#
_entry.id   AF-A0A924ZN19-F1
#
_cell.length_a   1.000
_cell.length_b   1.000
_cell.length_c   1.000
_cell.angle_alpha   90.00
_cell.angle_beta   90.00
_cell.angle_gamma   90.00
#
_symmetry.space_group_name_H-M   'P 1'
#
loop_
_entity.id
_entity.type
_entity.pdbx_description
1 polymer ?
#
loop_
_entity_poly.entity_id
_entity_poly.type
_entity_poly.pdbx_seq_one_letter_code
_entity_poly.pdbx_strand_id
1 'polypeptide(L)'
;MSVFTSRSRGTWRQWPPQHFALLADICYQHGYKIFLTGTEEEKPLTETVGNLTKSPHINLAGKTNLGALGVLISNASLQISNCTGVSHMAAALKTPSIVISMDGEPERWAPLDTSIHKTTN
;
A
#
# COMPACT_ATOMS: atom_id res chain seq x y z
N MET A 1 4.56 11.72 2.09
CA MET A 1 3.34 10.98 2.50
C MET A 1 3.44 9.57 1.94
N SER A 2 3.23 8.53 2.75
CA SER A 2 3.27 7.12 2.33
C SER A 2 1.90 6.47 2.51
N VAL A 3 1.42 5.76 1.48
CA VAL A 3 0.10 5.11 1.46
C VAL A 3 0.25 3.60 1.41
N PHE A 4 -0.38 2.89 2.35
CA PHE A 4 -0.29 1.43 2.48
C PHE A 4 -1.62 0.74 2.19
N THR A 5 -1.62 -0.31 1.35
CA THR A 5 -2.80 -1.15 1.08
C THR A 5 -2.47 -2.63 1.20
N SER A 6 -3.26 -3.38 1.97
CA SER A 6 -2.87 -4.70 2.49
C SER A 6 -3.64 -5.91 1.93
N ARG A 7 -4.68 -5.74 1.11
CA ARG A 7 -5.40 -6.91 0.55
C ARG A 7 -4.74 -7.44 -0.72
N SER A 8 -4.97 -8.73 -1.00
CA SER A 8 -4.79 -9.39 -2.30
C SER A 8 -5.89 -10.46 -2.49
N ARG A 9 -6.08 -10.98 -3.70
CA ARG A 9 -7.02 -12.09 -3.97
C ARG A 9 -6.46 -13.38 -3.35
N GLY A 10 -7.04 -13.82 -2.24
CA GLY A 10 -6.56 -14.98 -1.46
C GLY A 10 -5.57 -14.55 -0.38
N THR A 11 -5.69 -15.13 0.82
CA THR A 11 -4.88 -14.77 2.00
C THR A 11 -3.41 -15.16 1.85
N TRP A 12 -3.11 -16.22 1.08
CA TRP A 12 -1.72 -16.64 0.80
C TRP A 12 -0.94 -15.66 -0.09
N ARG A 13 -1.64 -14.71 -0.73
CA ARG A 13 -1.04 -13.64 -1.55
C ARG A 13 -0.83 -12.33 -0.81
N GLN A 14 -1.18 -12.30 0.47
CA GLN A 14 -1.08 -11.11 1.31
C GLN A 14 0.24 -11.14 2.06
N TRP A 15 1.03 -10.08 1.94
CA TRP A 15 2.21 -9.94 2.77
C TRP A 15 1.80 -9.78 4.25
N PRO A 16 2.50 -10.43 5.20
CA PRO A 16 2.16 -10.36 6.61
C PRO A 16 2.00 -8.92 7.14
N PRO A 17 0.94 -8.62 7.91
CA PRO A 17 0.69 -7.29 8.47
C PRO A 17 1.87 -6.69 9.26
N GLN A 18 2.64 -7.54 9.94
CA GLN A 18 3.81 -7.15 10.73
C GLN A 18 4.87 -6.46 9.86
N HIS A 19 5.03 -6.89 8.61
CA HIS A 19 6.01 -6.29 7.72
C HIS A 19 5.54 -4.94 7.18
N PHE A 20 4.25 -4.78 6.91
CA PHE A 20 3.67 -3.46 6.60
C PHE A 20 3.84 -2.48 7.76
N ALA A 21 3.63 -2.92 9.00
CA ALA A 21 3.84 -2.09 10.18
C ALA A 21 5.30 -1.66 10.36
N LEU A 22 6.24 -2.60 10.16
CA LEU A 22 7.67 -2.29 10.18
C LEU A 22 8.05 -1.26 9.10
N LEU A 23 7.54 -1.41 7.87
CA LEU A 23 7.78 -0.43 6.81
C LEU A 23 7.16 0.93 7.11
N ALA A 24 5.98 0.97 7.73
CA ALA A 24 5.35 2.21 8.17
C ALA A 24 6.25 2.94 9.18
N ASP A 25 6.80 2.23 10.17
CA ASP A 25 7.73 2.80 11.14
C ASP A 25 9.02 3.32 10.49
N ILE A 26 9.61 2.55 9.56
CA ILE A 26 10.80 2.99 8.82
C ILE A 26 10.49 4.24 7.99
N CYS A 27 9.36 4.28 7.27
CA CYS A 27 8.96 5.45 6.50
C CYS A 27 8.77 6.67 7.40
N TYR A 28 8.15 6.48 8.57
CA TYR A 28 7.95 7.58 9.51
C TYR A 28 9.29 8.16 10.01
N GLN A 29 10.27 7.31 10.31
CA GLN A 29 11.62 7.75 10.69
C GLN A 29 12.31 8.57 9.58
N HIS A 30 11.94 8.36 8.31
CA HIS A 30 12.43 9.14 7.17
C HIS A 30 11.59 10.39 6.88
N GLY A 31 10.69 10.78 7.79
CA GLY A 31 9.87 12.00 7.68
C GLY A 31 8.57 11.84 6.89
N TYR A 32 8.15 10.61 6.57
CA TYR A 32 6.90 10.38 5.86
C TYR A 32 5.71 10.29 6.82
N LYS A 33 4.61 10.99 6.49
CA LYS A 33 3.30 10.75 7.11
C LYS A 33 2.69 9.45 6.61
N ILE A 34 2.16 8.63 7.50
CA ILE A 34 1.65 7.30 7.20
C ILE A 34 0.12 7.31 7.09
N PHE A 35 -0.39 6.82 5.96
CA PHE A 35 -1.82 6.60 5.72
C PHE A 35 -2.06 5.14 5.38
N LEU A 36 -2.96 4.50 6.12
CA LEU A 36 -3.44 3.15 5.83
C LEU A 36 -4.74 3.29 5.05
N THR A 37 -4.82 2.65 3.89
CA THR A 37 -5.99 2.71 3.02
C THR A 37 -6.52 1.31 2.72
N GLY A 38 -7.81 1.23 2.47
CA GLY A 38 -8.49 0.00 2.10
C GLY A 38 -9.99 0.21 1.99
N THR A 39 -10.69 -0.85 1.58
CA THR A 39 -12.15 -0.90 1.60
C THR A 39 -12.68 -1.09 3.04
N GLU A 40 -13.99 -0.98 3.25
CA GLU A 40 -14.60 -1.25 4.56
C GLU A 40 -14.34 -2.70 5.00
N GLU A 41 -14.36 -3.65 4.08
CA GLU A 41 -14.06 -5.07 4.34
C GLU A 41 -12.60 -5.30 4.78
N GLU A 42 -11.69 -4.38 4.41
CA GLU A 42 -10.26 -4.45 4.75
C GLU A 42 -9.93 -3.75 6.07
N LYS A 43 -10.92 -3.10 6.70
CA LYS A 43 -10.73 -2.38 7.95
C LYS A 43 -10.09 -3.24 9.05
N PRO A 44 -10.50 -4.49 9.32
CA PRO A 44 -9.84 -5.34 10.33
C PRO A 44 -8.35 -5.58 10.04
N LEU A 45 -7.99 -5.70 8.75
CA LEU A 45 -6.61 -5.90 8.32
C LEU A 45 -5.79 -4.62 8.51
N THR A 46 -6.32 -3.46 8.12
CA THR A 46 -5.66 -2.17 8.34
C THR A 46 -5.54 -1.80 9.82
N GLU A 47 -6.51 -2.17 10.65
CA GLU A 47 -6.44 -2.04 12.10
C GLU A 47 -5.36 -2.94 12.69
N THR A 48 -5.21 -4.18 12.18
CA THR A 48 -4.11 -5.07 12.58
C THR A 48 -2.75 -4.43 12.26
N VAL A 49 -2.57 -3.87 11.06
CA VAL A 49 -1.35 -3.14 10.70
C VAL A 49 -1.15 -1.93 11.61
N GLY A 50 -2.21 -1.14 11.85
CA GLY A 50 -2.16 0.04 12.71
C GLY A 50 -1.76 -0.28 14.15
N ASN A 51 -2.33 -1.35 14.73
CA ASN A 51 -2.01 -1.82 16.08
C ASN A 51 -0.56 -2.29 16.24
N LEU A 52 0.04 -2.78 15.15
CA LEU A 52 1.44 -3.20 15.11
C LEU A 52 2.40 -2.04 14.82
N THR A 53 1.89 -0.93 14.26
CA THR A 53 2.67 0.25 13.89
C THR A 53 2.88 1.12 15.12
N LYS A 54 4.15 1.42 15.45
CA LYS A 54 4.48 2.23 16.62
C LYS A 54 4.37 3.72 16.36
N SER A 55 4.51 4.11 15.10
CA SER A 55 4.52 5.50 14.67
C SER A 55 3.10 6.06 14.45
N PRO A 56 2.93 7.39 14.55
CA PRO A 56 1.67 8.05 14.19
C PRO A 56 1.23 7.72 12.77
N HIS A 57 -0.02 7.29 12.63
CA HIS A 57 -0.61 6.91 11.36
C HIS A 57 -2.10 7.29 11.33
N ILE A 58 -2.66 7.40 10.13
CA ILE A 58 -4.08 7.67 9.92
C ILE A 58 -4.69 6.50 9.17
N ASN A 59 -5.65 5.82 9.79
CA ASN A 59 -6.42 4.78 9.13
C ASN A 59 -7.65 5.36 8.41
N LEU A 60 -7.60 5.27 7.08
CA LEU A 60 -8.63 5.72 6.14
C LEU A 60 -9.39 4.56 5.48
N ALA A 61 -9.21 3.31 5.95
CA ALA A 61 -9.97 2.17 5.46
C ALA A 61 -11.48 2.41 5.58
N GLY A 62 -12.22 2.18 4.49
CA GLY A 62 -13.65 2.45 4.39
C GLY A 62 -14.03 3.94 4.32
N LYS A 63 -13.07 4.86 4.46
CA LYS A 63 -13.31 6.32 4.47
C LYS A 63 -12.97 7.00 3.14
N THR A 64 -12.55 6.23 2.14
CA THR A 64 -12.15 6.74 0.82
C THR A 64 -12.96 6.05 -0.27
N ASN A 65 -13.56 6.84 -1.17
CA ASN A 65 -14.01 6.33 -2.46
C ASN A 65 -12.84 6.28 -3.46
N LEU A 66 -13.07 5.74 -4.66
CA LEU A 66 -12.01 5.59 -5.67
C LEU A 66 -11.36 6.92 -6.07
N GLY A 67 -12.15 8.00 -6.17
CA GLY A 67 -11.63 9.33 -6.50
C GLY A 67 -10.76 9.91 -5.39
N ALA A 68 -11.21 9.82 -4.14
CA ALA A 68 -10.46 10.25 -2.97
C ALA A 68 -9.16 9.44 -2.80
N LEU A 69 -9.21 8.13 -3.04
CA LEU A 69 -8.02 7.27 -3.05
C LEU A 69 -7.05 7.70 -4.15
N GLY A 70 -7.54 8.02 -5.35
CA GLY A 70 -6.73 8.55 -6.45
C GLY A 70 -6.01 9.84 -6.05
N VAL A 71 -6.70 10.79 -5.42
CA VAL A 71 -6.09 12.03 -4.93
C VAL A 71 -5.04 11.77 -3.84
N LEU A 72 -5.29 10.83 -2.93
CA LEU A 72 -4.30 10.46 -1.91
C LEU A 72 -3.05 9.85 -2.55
N ILE A 73 -3.21 8.96 -3.53
CA ILE A 73 -2.09 8.33 -4.23
C ILE A 73 -1.33 9.35 -5.08
N SER A 74 -2.00 10.23 -5.82
CA SER A 74 -1.33 11.23 -6.68
C SER A 74 -0.50 12.24 -5.88
N ASN A 75 -0.84 12.46 -4.61
CA ASN A 75 -0.10 13.34 -3.70
C ASN A 75 0.85 12.57 -2.77
N ALA A 76 0.90 11.24 -2.86
CA ALA A 76 1.81 10.44 -2.08
C ALA A 76 3.24 10.55 -2.65
N SER A 77 4.22 10.54 -1.75
CA SER A 77 5.63 10.42 -2.09
C SER A 77 6.00 8.97 -2.41
N LEU A 78 5.27 8.02 -1.83
CA LEU A 78 5.46 6.60 -2.01
C LEU A 78 4.15 5.85 -1.74
N GLN A 79 3.80 4.90 -2.60
CA GLN A 79 2.71 3.96 -2.38
C GLN A 79 3.30 2.56 -2.13
N ILE A 80 2.78 1.82 -1.16
CA ILE A 80 3.22 0.46 -0.85
C ILE A 80 1.98 -0.44 -0.79
N SER A 81 1.94 -1.49 -1.60
CA SER A 81 0.82 -2.44 -1.54
C SER A 81 1.18 -3.84 -2.01
N ASN A 82 0.33 -4.80 -1.67
CA ASN A 82 0.30 -6.05 -2.42
C ASN A 82 -0.08 -5.80 -3.89
N CYS A 83 0.32 -6.70 -4.80
CA CYS A 83 -0.04 -6.66 -6.22
C CYS A 83 -1.58 -6.69 -6.41
N THR A 84 -2.18 -5.52 -6.60
CA THR A 84 -3.65 -5.30 -6.63
C THR A 84 -4.04 -4.13 -7.52
N GLY A 85 -5.34 -3.83 -7.66
CA GLY A 85 -5.80 -2.65 -8.39
C GLY A 85 -5.13 -1.33 -7.98
N VAL A 86 -4.72 -1.20 -6.71
CA VAL A 86 -4.06 0.02 -6.20
C VAL A 86 -2.66 0.21 -6.78
N SER A 87 -1.91 -0.86 -7.08
CA SER A 87 -0.61 -0.72 -7.76
C SER A 87 -0.77 -0.20 -9.19
N HIS A 88 -1.86 -0.56 -9.89
CA HIS A 88 -2.17 0.01 -11.20
C HIS A 88 -2.58 1.48 -11.11
N MET A 89 -3.26 1.89 -10.04
CA MET A 89 -3.54 3.31 -9.80
C MET A 89 -2.26 4.12 -9.59
N ALA A 90 -1.32 3.61 -8.78
CA ALA A 90 -0.02 4.25 -8.60
C ALA A 90 0.72 4.40 -9.94
N ALA A 91 0.67 3.38 -10.80
CA ALA A 91 1.23 3.44 -12.15
C ALA A 91 0.56 4.49 -13.03
N ALA A 92 -0.78 4.52 -13.07
CA ALA A 92 -1.52 5.50 -13.86
C ALA A 92 -1.28 6.94 -13.41
N LEU A 93 -1.09 7.15 -12.10
CA LEU A 93 -0.86 8.44 -11.48
C LEU A 93 0.63 8.84 -11.42
N LYS A 94 1.54 7.97 -11.89
CA LYS A 94 3.00 8.16 -11.84
C LYS A 94 3.52 8.41 -10.43
N THR A 95 2.88 7.80 -9.45
CA THR A 95 3.30 7.84 -8.06
C THR A 95 4.32 6.73 -7.83
N PRO A 96 5.51 7.03 -7.26
CA PRO A 96 6.48 6.01 -6.92
C PRO A 96 5.84 4.91 -6.06
N SER A 97 6.10 3.65 -6.36
CA SER A 97 5.48 2.54 -5.61
C SER A 97 6.38 1.35 -5.36
N ILE A 98 6.12 0.66 -4.25
CA ILE A 98 6.66 -0.67 -3.96
C ILE A 98 5.50 -1.66 -3.98
N VAL A 99 5.57 -2.63 -4.88
CA VAL A 99 4.56 -3.67 -5.05
C VAL A 99 5.08 -4.98 -4.49
N ILE A 100 4.41 -5.53 -3.48
CA ILE A 100 4.74 -6.83 -2.91
C ILE A 100 3.94 -7.92 -3.63
N SER A 101 4.62 -8.87 -4.26
CA SER A 101 4.02 -9.98 -5.00
C SER A 101 4.46 -11.32 -4.41
N MET A 102 3.66 -11.87 -3.50
CA MET A 102 3.95 -13.15 -2.83
C MET A 102 3.70 -14.38 -3.72
N ASP A 103 2.74 -14.30 -4.64
CA ASP A 103 2.31 -15.39 -5.55
C ASP A 103 1.58 -14.83 -6.81
N GLY A 104 1.74 -13.53 -7.10
CA GLY A 104 1.20 -12.93 -8.31
C GLY A 104 2.22 -13.05 -9.44
N GLU A 105 1.80 -13.41 -10.66
CA GLU A 105 2.63 -13.37 -11.88
C GLU A 105 3.16 -11.93 -12.07
N PRO A 106 4.33 -11.56 -11.51
CA PRO A 106 4.70 -10.16 -11.42
C PRO A 106 5.10 -9.64 -12.80
N GLU A 107 5.62 -10.53 -13.65
CA GLU A 107 5.91 -10.28 -15.07
C GLU A 107 4.67 -9.83 -15.86
N ARG A 108 3.47 -10.24 -15.42
CA ARG A 108 2.22 -9.92 -16.10
C ARG A 108 1.51 -8.71 -15.52
N TRP A 109 1.59 -8.52 -14.20
CA TRP A 109 0.74 -7.56 -13.48
C TRP A 109 1.51 -6.41 -12.81
N ALA A 110 2.84 -6.45 -12.76
CA ALA A 110 3.61 -5.33 -12.25
C ALA A 110 3.51 -4.11 -13.18
N PRO A 111 3.59 -2.88 -12.62
CA PRO A 111 3.78 -1.69 -13.43
C PRO A 111 5.01 -1.81 -14.34
N LEU A 112 4.87 -1.39 -15.60
CA LEU A 112 5.92 -1.52 -16.61
C LEU A 112 7.09 -0.54 -16.38
N ASP A 113 6.81 0.63 -15.80
CA ASP A 113 7.85 1.61 -15.51
C ASP A 113 8.61 1.25 -14.23
N THR A 114 9.66 0.43 -14.39
CA THR A 114 10.49 -0.03 -13.28
C THR A 114 11.39 1.05 -12.69
N SER A 115 11.42 2.26 -13.26
CA SER A 115 12.24 3.37 -12.73
C SER A 115 11.62 4.00 -11.48
N ILE A 116 10.28 3.93 -11.37
CA ILE A 116 9.51 4.48 -10.24
C ILE A 116 8.70 3.42 -9.51
N HIS A 117 8.52 2.24 -10.11
CA HIS A 117 7.82 1.11 -9.48
C HIS A 117 8.77 -0.05 -9.23
N LYS A 118 8.91 -0.46 -7.98
CA LYS A 118 9.71 -1.61 -7.58
C LYS A 118 8.81 -2.76 -7.15
N THR A 119 8.91 -3.90 -7.83
CA THR A 119 8.18 -5.12 -7.45
C THR A 119 9.13 -6.09 -6.75
N THR A 120 8.71 -6.64 -5.61
CA THR A 120 9.48 -7.61 -4.82
C THR A 120 8.56 -8.70 -4.29
N ASN A 121 9.12 -9.88 -3.99
CA ASN A 121 8.47 -10.93 -3.21
C ASN A 121 8.81 -10.81 -1.72
#